data_AF-A0A326GII1-F1
#
_entry.id   AF-A0A326GII1-F1
#
_cell.length_a   1.000
_cell.length_b   1.000
_cell.length_c   1.000
_cell.angle_alpha   90.00
_cell.angle_beta   90.00
_cell.angle_gamma   90.00
#
_symmetry.space_group_name_H-M   'P 1'
#
loop_
_entity.id
_entity.type
_entity.pdbx_description
1 polymer ?
#
loop_
_entity_poly.entity_id
_entity_poly.type
_entity_poly.pdbx_seq_one_letter_code
_entity_poly.pdbx_strand_id
1 'polypeptide(L)'
;MAKKPVALDGLLNTQSRPADTGIPQRGAAPLTTGARPAPKKREGEKRLTLALDGETYRRLRLHAAETDQTHQDILEAALAEYLKRANA
;
A
#
# COMPACT_ATOMS: atom_id res chain seq x y z
N MET A 1 14.65 -44.09 -14.91
CA MET A 1 13.60 -43.05 -14.83
C MET A 1 13.52 -42.34 -16.18
N ALA A 2 12.56 -42.73 -17.03
CA ALA A 2 12.41 -42.19 -18.38
C ALA A 2 11.79 -40.78 -18.34
N LYS A 3 12.43 -39.78 -18.97
CA LYS A 3 11.90 -38.43 -19.09
C LYS A 3 10.82 -38.43 -20.18
N LYS A 4 9.57 -38.11 -19.82
CA LYS A 4 8.45 -38.02 -20.76
C LYS A 4 8.73 -36.88 -21.76
N PRO A 5 8.52 -37.09 -23.08
CA PRO A 5 8.71 -36.05 -24.08
C PRO A 5 7.70 -34.92 -23.85
N VAL A 6 8.18 -33.68 -23.91
CA VAL A 6 7.35 -32.47 -23.83
C VAL A 6 6.46 -32.44 -25.07
N ALA A 7 5.17 -32.70 -24.89
CA ALA A 7 4.19 -32.61 -25.98
C ALA A 7 3.93 -31.12 -26.29
N LEU A 8 4.22 -30.72 -27.52
CA LEU A 8 4.03 -29.35 -28.02
C LEU A 8 2.56 -29.03 -28.38
N ASP A 9 1.63 -29.96 -28.16
CA ASP A 9 0.19 -29.81 -28.44
C ASP A 9 -0.45 -28.59 -27.74
N GLY A 10 0.10 -28.16 -26.60
CA GLY A 10 -0.40 -27.00 -25.86
C GLY A 10 -0.02 -25.64 -26.45
N LEU A 11 0.83 -25.59 -27.49
CA LEU A 11 1.20 -24.34 -28.19
C LEU A 11 0.22 -23.96 -29.30
N LEU A 12 -0.48 -24.96 -29.87
CA LEU A 12 -1.42 -24.74 -30.98
C LEU A 12 -2.88 -24.65 -30.50
N ASN A 13 -3.17 -25.14 -29.29
CA ASN A 13 -4.52 -25.12 -28.72
C ASN A 13 -4.60 -24.19 -27.50
N THR A 14 -5.23 -23.03 -27.68
CA THR A 14 -5.41 -22.00 -26.63
C THR A 14 -6.37 -22.41 -25.50
N GLN A 15 -7.07 -23.53 -25.63
CA GLN A 15 -7.99 -24.06 -24.61
C GLN A 15 -7.36 -25.16 -23.73
N SER A 16 -6.14 -25.60 -24.01
CA SER A 16 -5.51 -26.62 -23.16
C SER A 16 -5.04 -26.01 -21.84
N ARG A 17 -5.56 -26.51 -20.72
CA ARG A 17 -5.11 -26.12 -19.39
C ARG A 17 -3.64 -26.54 -19.21
N PRO A 18 -2.76 -25.66 -18.69
CA PRO A 18 -1.38 -26.04 -18.39
C PRO A 18 -1.37 -27.27 -17.49
N ALA A 19 -0.58 -28.28 -17.85
CA ALA A 19 -0.40 -29.45 -17.01
C ALA A 19 0.13 -28.98 -15.64
N ASP A 20 -0.58 -29.36 -14.57
CA ASP A 20 -0.20 -28.98 -13.21
C ASP A 20 1.04 -29.77 -12.80
N THR A 21 2.21 -29.20 -13.09
CA THR A 21 3.51 -29.84 -12.86
C THR A 21 3.95 -29.77 -11.40
N GLY A 22 3.14 -29.21 -10.48
CA GLY A 22 3.50 -29.07 -9.06
C GLY A 22 4.69 -28.13 -8.79
N ILE A 23 5.24 -27.50 -9.83
CA ILE A 23 6.34 -26.55 -9.74
C ILE A 23 5.73 -25.14 -9.75
N PRO A 24 6.00 -24.30 -8.73
CA PRO A 24 5.47 -22.95 -8.69
C PRO A 24 5.98 -22.15 -9.89
N GLN A 25 5.06 -21.71 -10.76
CA GLN A 25 5.41 -20.85 -11.88
C GLN A 25 5.76 -19.45 -11.38
N ARG A 26 6.95 -18.99 -11.76
CA ARG A 26 7.43 -17.64 -11.48
C ARG A 26 6.48 -16.63 -12.15
N GLY A 27 5.69 -15.93 -11.34
CA GLY A 27 4.64 -15.00 -11.81
C GLY A 27 3.23 -15.34 -11.31
N ALA A 28 3.02 -16.51 -10.69
CA ALA A 28 1.80 -16.77 -9.93
C ALA A 28 1.76 -15.78 -8.74
N ALA A 29 0.79 -14.88 -8.76
CA ALA A 29 0.62 -13.90 -7.70
C ALA A 29 0.48 -14.63 -6.34
N PRO A 30 1.23 -14.24 -5.30
CA PRO A 30 0.94 -14.74 -3.96
C PRO A 30 -0.48 -14.31 -3.59
N LEU A 31 -1.35 -15.27 -3.26
CA LEU A 31 -2.72 -15.10 -2.77
C LEU A 31 -2.79 -14.50 -1.35
N THR A 32 -1.81 -13.66 -0.98
CA THR A 32 -1.74 -12.99 0.31
C THR A 32 -1.38 -11.54 0.11
N THR A 33 -2.28 -10.79 -0.53
CA THR A 33 -2.40 -9.36 -0.20
C THR A 33 -2.84 -9.30 1.25
N GLY A 34 -1.88 -9.24 2.17
CA GLY A 34 -2.12 -8.83 3.54
C GLY A 34 -2.85 -7.50 3.47
N ALA A 35 -4.15 -7.53 3.68
CA ALA A 35 -4.96 -6.34 3.79
C ALA A 35 -4.40 -5.57 4.98
N ARG A 36 -3.59 -4.54 4.72
CA ARG A 36 -3.36 -3.49 5.70
C ARG A 36 -4.75 -3.10 6.20
N PRO A 37 -5.02 -3.17 7.50
CA PRO A 37 -6.35 -2.84 8.01
C PRO A 37 -6.71 -1.46 7.44
N ALA A 38 -7.85 -1.41 6.73
CA ALA A 38 -8.35 -0.15 6.23
C ALA A 38 -8.43 0.80 7.42
N PRO A 39 -7.85 2.02 7.32
CA PRO A 39 -7.86 2.95 8.44
C PRO A 39 -9.30 3.13 8.89
N LYS A 40 -9.54 2.82 10.17
CA LYS A 40 -10.85 2.85 10.80
C LYS A 40 -11.37 4.28 10.68
N LYS A 41 -12.32 4.52 9.78
CA LYS A 41 -12.92 5.85 9.57
C LYS A 41 -13.47 6.33 10.91
N ARG A 42 -12.93 7.44 11.43
CA ARG A 42 -13.39 8.03 12.69
C ARG A 42 -14.70 8.78 12.41
N GLU A 43 -15.69 8.66 13.30
CA GLU A 43 -16.93 9.44 13.18
C GLU A 43 -16.57 10.94 13.23
N GLY A 44 -16.97 11.70 12.20
CA GLY A 44 -16.64 13.12 12.06
C GLY A 44 -15.34 13.44 11.31
N GLU A 45 -14.67 12.45 10.69
CA GLU A 45 -13.47 12.69 9.87
C GLU A 45 -13.78 13.62 8.68
N LYS A 46 -13.23 14.84 8.72
CA LYS A 46 -13.23 15.76 7.59
C LYS A 46 -11.91 15.62 6.84
N ARG A 47 -12.00 15.36 5.53
CA ARG A 47 -10.83 15.25 4.66
C ARG A 47 -10.49 16.61 4.09
N LEU A 48 -9.25 17.04 4.32
CA LEU A 48 -8.69 18.27 3.77
C LEU A 48 -7.53 17.92 2.83
N THR A 49 -7.58 18.43 1.61
CA THR A 49 -6.42 18.42 0.71
C THR A 49 -5.64 19.71 0.92
N LEU A 50 -4.38 19.59 1.35
CA LEU A 50 -3.53 20.73 1.64
C LEU A 50 -2.42 20.85 0.59
N ALA A 51 -2.23 22.04 0.04
CA ALA A 51 -1.06 22.38 -0.74
C ALA A 51 -0.01 23.00 0.19
N LEU A 52 1.10 22.29 0.38
CA LEU A 52 2.27 22.77 1.12
C LEU A 52 3.40 23.10 0.14
N ASP A 53 4.24 24.06 0.51
CA ASP A 53 5.52 24.24 -0.19
C ASP A 53 6.42 23.01 0.02
N GLY A 54 7.29 22.77 -0.96
CA GLY A 54 8.12 21.56 -0.98
C GLY A 54 9.08 21.48 0.21
N GLU A 55 9.52 22.62 0.75
CA GLU A 55 10.42 22.67 1.90
C GLU A 55 9.68 22.28 3.19
N THR A 56 8.51 22.87 3.45
CA THR A 56 7.68 22.51 4.61
C THR A 56 7.26 21.04 4.56
N TYR A 57 6.86 20.53 3.39
CA TYR A 57 6.53 19.10 3.26
C TYR A 57 7.74 18.20 3.55
N ARG A 58 8.94 18.58 3.09
CA ARG A 58 10.17 17.83 3.40
C ARG A 58 10.46 17.79 4.89
N ARG A 59 10.33 18.93 5.58
CA ARG A 59 10.53 19.01 7.04
C ARG A 59 9.50 18.15 7.78
N LEU A 60 8.22 18.23 7.38
CA LEU A 60 7.15 17.40 7.93
C LEU A 60 7.45 15.91 7.77
N ARG A 61 7.90 15.50 6.56
CA ARG A 61 8.23 14.10 6.28
C ARG A 61 9.39 13.59 7.13
N LEU A 62 10.44 14.40 7.32
CA LEU A 62 11.57 14.04 8.17
C LEU A 62 11.12 13.90 9.64
N HIS A 63 10.37 14.87 10.13
CA HIS A 63 9.85 14.85 11.49
C HIS A 63 8.96 13.62 11.76
N ALA A 64 8.05 13.30 10.82
CA ALA A 64 7.21 12.11 10.90
C ALA A 64 8.03 10.80 10.96
N ALA A 65 9.15 10.73 10.26
CA ALA A 65 10.04 9.58 10.29
C ALA A 65 10.83 9.47 11.61
N GLU A 66 11.18 10.61 12.22
CA GLU A 66 11.90 10.64 13.51
C GLU A 66 10.99 10.30 14.69
N THR A 67 9.73 10.75 14.66
CA THR A 67 8.78 10.58 15.78
C THR A 67 7.87 9.35 15.64
N ASP A 68 7.95 8.62 14.52
CA ASP A 68 7.05 7.52 14.15
C ASP A 68 5.56 7.92 14.22
N GLN A 69 5.26 9.16 13.84
CA GLN A 69 3.90 9.71 13.84
C GLN A 69 3.35 9.84 12.42
N THR A 70 2.02 9.75 12.30
CA THR A 70 1.38 10.01 11.02
C THR A 70 1.37 11.52 10.72
N HIS A 71 1.38 11.86 9.43
CA HIS A 71 1.28 13.27 9.03
C HIS A 71 -0.02 13.91 9.54
N GLN A 72 -1.08 13.11 9.65
CA GLN A 72 -2.36 13.55 10.20
C GLN A 72 -2.23 13.93 11.68
N ASP A 73 -1.63 13.06 12.51
CA ASP A 73 -1.50 13.32 13.94
C ASP A 73 -0.65 14.57 14.22
N ILE A 74 0.44 14.76 13.46
CA ILE A 74 1.29 15.94 13.56
C ILE A 74 0.52 17.21 13.19
N LEU A 75 -0.21 17.19 12.08
CA LEU A 75 -0.99 18.35 11.62
C LEU A 75 -2.14 18.67 12.58
N GLU A 76 -2.81 17.65 13.13
CA GLU A 76 -3.90 17.81 14.08
C GLU A 76 -3.40 18.40 15.40
N ALA A 77 -2.28 17.89 15.93
CA ALA A 77 -1.66 18.42 17.15
C ALA A 77 -1.20 19.87 16.97
N ALA A 78 -0.51 20.18 15.87
CA ALA A 78 -0.04 21.53 15.57
C ALA A 78 -1.21 22.51 15.40
N LEU A 79 -2.29 22.09 14.71
CA LEU A 79 -3.48 22.92 14.52
C LEU A 79 -4.21 23.17 15.85
N ALA A 80 -4.37 22.13 16.68
CA ALA A 80 -5.02 22.26 17.99
C ALA A 80 -4.23 23.22 18.90
N GLU A 81 -2.90 23.12 18.90
CA GLU A 81 -2.05 24.03 19.66
C GLU A 81 -2.15 25.48 19.15
N TYR A 82 -2.16 25.67 17.83
CA TYR A 82 -2.34 26.98 17.22
C TYR A 82 -3.69 27.61 17.60
N LEU A 83 -4.80 26.87 17.47
CA LEU A 83 -6.14 27.37 17.81
C LEU A 83 -6.27 27.70 19.30
N LYS A 84 -5.70 26.86 20.17
CA LYS A 84 -5.65 27.13 21.62
C LYS A 84 -4.93 28.43 21.93
N ARG A 85 -3.82 28.74 21.24
CA ARG A 85 -3.09 30.00 21.39
C ARG A 85 -3.85 31.19 20.81
N ALA A 86 -4.60 30.96 19.73
CA ALA A 86 -5.40 31.98 19.06
C ALA A 86 -6.73 32.30 19.76
N ASN A 87 -7.11 31.58 20.84
CA ASN A 87 -8.44 31.65 21.47
C ASN A 87 -9.59 31.50 20.45
N ALA A 88 -9.40 30.63 19.47
CA ALA A 88 -10.36 30.33 18.40
C ALA A 88 -11.02 28.96 18.59
#